data_AF-A0A524EPZ4-F1
#
_entry.id   AF-A0A524EPZ4-F1
#
_cell.length_a   1.000
_cell.length_b   1.000
_cell.length_c   1.000
_cell.angle_alpha   90.00
_cell.angle_beta   90.00
_cell.angle_gamma   90.00
#
_symmetry.space_group_name_H-M   'P 1'
#
loop_
_entity.id
_entity.type
_entity.pdbx_description
1 polymer ?
#
loop_
_entity_poly.entity_id
_entity_poly.type
_entity_poly.pdbx_seq_one_letter_code
_entity_poly.pdbx_strand_id
1 'polypeptide(L)'
;MSEEKPKEPTTNKWLIGPGLGLVIMGFAYILWWFAGPWAWEAIATDPRWAHNWAYAIIIFNVGLAWYHKSPLSRTIAMIQSFMLPVTASGSFNTIICTIITAIILVIWLIIVEMEKSRQKNFMEEKFSKRGLLWTNMHTLIIAWILIAHMGLMFFIVRLPLERQLYQTAHNAGYLANLPPEAFEFSTWTFDIGLFIFLCVVIWEQYKMGYNVQGKPWPKYSFYVCIIIMAASLLALLIQDLTIGFDWVDKFYG
;
A
#
# COMPACT_ATOMS: atom_id res chain seq x y z
N MET A 1 -31.36 -1.50 41.07
CA MET A 1 -30.29 -1.56 40.05
C MET A 1 -30.64 -0.57 38.97
N SER A 2 -29.97 0.57 38.92
CA SER A 2 -30.08 1.48 37.77
C SER A 2 -29.38 0.84 36.58
N GLU A 3 -30.10 0.58 35.50
CA GLU A 3 -29.49 0.21 34.22
C GLU A 3 -28.53 1.32 33.80
N GLU A 4 -27.24 1.06 33.92
CA GLU A 4 -26.20 1.95 33.41
C GLU A 4 -26.32 1.93 31.88
N LYS A 5 -26.86 3.02 31.31
CA LYS A 5 -26.96 3.16 29.85
C LYS A 5 -25.58 2.91 29.24
N PRO A 6 -25.43 2.00 28.27
CA PRO A 6 -24.14 1.73 27.65
C PRO A 6 -23.59 3.04 27.10
N LYS A 7 -22.43 3.48 27.61
CA LYS A 7 -21.74 4.67 27.13
C LYS A 7 -21.63 4.59 25.62
N GLU A 8 -22.17 5.59 24.93
CA GLU A 8 -22.00 5.70 23.48
C GLU A 8 -20.51 5.60 23.17
N PRO A 9 -20.10 4.72 22.25
CA PRO A 9 -18.70 4.59 21.90
C PRO A 9 -18.24 5.96 21.41
N THR A 10 -17.30 6.56 22.14
CA THR A 10 -16.68 7.84 21.77
C THR A 10 -16.15 7.68 20.35
N THR A 11 -16.85 8.29 19.39
CA THR A 11 -16.44 8.30 18.00
C THR A 11 -15.03 8.88 17.94
N ASN A 12 -14.13 8.22 17.22
CA ASN A 12 -12.75 8.68 17.10
C ASN A 12 -12.77 10.05 16.38
N LYS A 13 -12.79 11.13 17.17
CA LYS A 13 -12.89 12.53 16.70
C LYS A 13 -11.84 12.87 15.63
N TRP A 14 -10.71 12.19 15.66
CA TRP A 14 -9.56 12.45 14.81
C TRP A 14 -9.41 11.45 13.66
N LEU A 15 -10.34 10.50 13.51
CA LEU A 15 -10.33 9.53 12.42
C LEU A 15 -9.00 8.73 12.29
N ILE A 16 -8.26 8.60 13.38
CA ILE A 16 -6.96 7.92 13.44
C ILE A 16 -7.16 6.41 13.34
N GLY A 17 -6.56 5.79 12.33
CA GLY A 17 -6.66 4.34 12.09
C GLY A 17 -5.77 3.92 10.93
N PRO A 18 -5.85 2.65 10.48
CA PRO A 18 -5.03 2.13 9.38
C PRO A 18 -5.22 2.93 8.10
N GLY A 19 -6.46 3.38 7.82
CA GLY A 19 -6.75 4.24 6.68
C GLY A 19 -5.89 5.51 6.65
N LEU A 20 -5.82 6.25 7.76
CA LEU A 20 -5.00 7.46 7.85
C LEU A 20 -3.51 7.15 7.62
N GLY A 21 -3.02 6.08 8.25
CA GLY A 21 -1.62 5.68 8.14
C GLY A 21 -1.24 5.36 6.70
N LEU A 22 -2.09 4.60 6.00
CA LEU A 22 -1.90 4.28 4.58
C LEU A 22 -2.04 5.52 3.68
N VAL A 23 -2.97 6.44 3.97
CA VAL A 23 -3.08 7.70 3.22
C VAL A 23 -1.80 8.51 3.34
N ILE A 24 -1.30 8.71 4.56
CA ILE A 24 -0.07 9.48 4.79
C ILE A 24 1.11 8.77 4.14
N MET A 25 1.25 7.45 4.31
CA MET A 25 2.34 6.67 3.74
C MET A 25 2.33 6.69 2.21
N GLY A 26 1.19 6.40 1.59
CA GLY A 26 1.05 6.45 0.13
C GLY A 26 1.28 7.85 -0.43
N PHE A 27 0.72 8.89 0.20
CA PHE A 27 0.90 10.26 -0.25
C PHE A 27 2.34 10.76 -0.08
N ALA A 28 2.98 10.50 1.07
CA ALA A 28 4.39 10.80 1.29
C ALA A 28 5.27 10.08 0.25
N TYR A 29 4.93 8.84 -0.08
CA TYR A 29 5.68 8.06 -1.06
C TYR A 29 5.48 8.56 -2.50
N ILE A 30 4.26 9.00 -2.87
CA ILE A 30 4.00 9.71 -4.13
C ILE A 30 4.83 10.99 -4.19
N LEU A 31 4.81 11.81 -3.13
CA LEU A 31 5.57 13.06 -3.10
C LEU A 31 7.07 12.81 -3.23
N TRP A 32 7.60 11.80 -2.54
CA TRP A 32 9.01 11.42 -2.64
C TRP A 32 9.41 11.10 -4.09
N TRP A 33 8.64 10.25 -4.77
CA TRP A 33 8.94 9.81 -6.14
C TRP A 33 8.49 10.78 -7.24
N PHE A 34 7.66 11.78 -6.93
CA PHE A 34 7.19 12.76 -7.92
C PHE A 34 7.91 14.10 -7.81
N ALA A 35 8.16 14.58 -6.60
CA ALA A 35 8.74 15.90 -6.35
C ALA A 35 10.26 15.88 -6.16
N GLY A 36 10.85 14.71 -5.85
CA GLY A 36 12.29 14.57 -5.67
C GLY A 36 13.05 14.63 -6.99
N PRO A 37 14.12 15.45 -7.13
CA PRO A 37 14.94 15.45 -8.35
C PRO A 37 15.61 14.09 -8.60
N TRP A 38 15.99 13.37 -7.54
CA TRP A 38 16.57 12.03 -7.62
C TRP A 38 15.63 11.00 -8.27
N ALA A 39 14.32 11.17 -8.13
CA ALA A 39 13.35 10.23 -8.69
C ALA A 39 13.30 10.33 -10.22
N TRP A 40 13.39 11.56 -10.74
CA TRP A 40 13.45 11.81 -12.18
C TRP A 40 14.77 11.36 -12.78
N GLU A 41 15.88 11.54 -12.06
CA GLU A 41 17.18 11.01 -12.44
C GLU A 41 17.19 9.47 -12.48
N ALA A 42 16.68 8.82 -11.42
CA ALA A 42 16.56 7.37 -11.38
C ALA A 42 15.74 6.81 -12.56
N ILE A 43 14.63 7.46 -12.92
CA ILE A 43 13.78 7.04 -14.06
C ILE A 43 14.43 7.31 -15.41
N ALA A 44 15.18 8.41 -15.53
CA ALA A 44 15.92 8.72 -16.75
C ALA A 44 17.03 7.69 -17.01
N THR A 45 17.68 7.20 -15.94
CA THR A 45 18.70 6.16 -15.99
C THR A 45 18.08 4.77 -16.20
N ASP A 46 17.04 4.44 -15.44
CA ASP A 46 16.34 3.15 -15.53
C ASP A 46 14.82 3.33 -15.37
N PRO A 47 14.04 3.23 -16.46
CA PRO A 47 12.59 3.43 -16.40
C PRO A 47 11.85 2.40 -15.52
N ARG A 48 12.51 1.30 -15.12
CA ARG A 48 11.93 0.26 -14.27
C ARG A 48 11.57 0.77 -12.88
N TRP A 49 12.22 1.85 -12.42
CA TRP A 49 11.91 2.56 -11.18
C TRP A 49 10.48 3.11 -11.08
N ALA A 50 9.77 3.20 -12.22
CA ALA A 50 8.38 3.63 -12.27
C ALA A 50 7.43 2.78 -11.40
N HIS A 51 7.80 1.56 -11.01
CA HIS A 51 6.99 0.69 -10.14
C HIS A 51 6.67 1.33 -8.78
N ASN A 52 7.53 2.22 -8.27
CA ASN A 52 7.32 2.87 -6.99
C ASN A 52 6.09 3.77 -6.99
N TRP A 53 5.77 4.40 -8.12
CA TRP A 53 4.51 5.13 -8.28
C TRP A 53 3.31 4.19 -8.21
N ALA A 54 3.37 2.99 -8.82
CA ALA A 54 2.29 2.02 -8.69
C ALA A 54 2.06 1.66 -7.22
N TYR A 55 3.12 1.36 -6.47
CA TYR A 55 3.01 1.02 -5.05
C TYR A 55 2.38 2.14 -4.24
N ALA A 56 2.89 3.35 -4.42
CA ALA A 56 2.44 4.52 -3.68
C ALA A 56 0.97 4.86 -3.97
N ILE A 57 0.54 4.78 -5.23
CA ILE A 57 -0.85 5.01 -5.64
C ILE A 57 -1.79 3.97 -5.01
N ILE A 58 -1.40 2.69 -5.01
CA ILE A 58 -2.23 1.61 -4.45
C ILE A 58 -2.40 1.81 -2.95
N ILE A 59 -1.29 2.00 -2.23
CA ILE A 59 -1.29 2.22 -0.78
C ILE A 59 -2.17 3.42 -0.42
N PHE A 60 -2.03 4.52 -1.16
CA PHE A 60 -2.84 5.72 -1.01
C PHE A 60 -4.33 5.44 -1.23
N ASN A 61 -4.70 4.77 -2.33
CA ASN A 61 -6.10 4.48 -2.64
C ASN A 61 -6.75 3.53 -1.62
N VAL A 62 -6.03 2.49 -1.17
CA VAL A 62 -6.53 1.59 -0.12
C VAL A 62 -6.77 2.36 1.18
N GLY A 63 -5.89 3.31 1.52
CA GLY A 63 -6.08 4.24 2.63
C GLY A 63 -7.35 5.09 2.48
N LEU A 64 -7.59 5.67 1.30
CA LEU A 64 -8.79 6.46 1.02
C LEU A 64 -10.08 5.62 1.04
N ALA A 65 -10.05 4.41 0.48
CA ALA A 65 -11.17 3.47 0.47
C ALA A 65 -11.57 2.98 1.88
N TRP A 66 -10.69 3.12 2.86
CA TRP A 66 -11.06 2.91 4.26
C TRP A 66 -12.13 3.90 4.73
N TYR A 67 -11.99 5.18 4.34
CA TYR A 67 -12.90 6.27 4.70
C TYR A 67 -14.21 6.22 3.93
N HIS A 68 -14.15 5.94 2.63
CA HIS A 68 -15.34 5.79 1.81
C HIS A 68 -15.92 4.38 1.97
N LYS A 69 -16.85 4.21 2.91
CA LYS A 69 -17.40 2.91 3.36
C LYS A 69 -18.35 2.22 2.34
N SER A 70 -18.14 2.45 1.06
CA SER A 70 -18.89 1.79 -0.03
C SER A 70 -18.26 0.44 -0.39
N PRO A 71 -19.08 -0.63 -0.53
CA PRO A 71 -18.59 -1.93 -0.99
C PRO A 71 -17.93 -1.88 -2.37
N LEU A 72 -18.46 -1.04 -3.28
CA LEU A 72 -17.90 -0.91 -4.61
C LEU A 72 -16.52 -0.25 -4.56
N SER A 73 -16.41 0.84 -3.81
CA SER A 73 -15.14 1.56 -3.58
C SER A 73 -14.06 0.65 -3.01
N ARG A 74 -14.39 -0.14 -1.98
CA ARG A 74 -13.44 -1.08 -1.36
C ARG A 74 -13.12 -2.28 -2.25
N THR A 75 -14.08 -2.74 -3.05
CA THR A 75 -13.82 -3.79 -4.06
C THR A 75 -12.84 -3.30 -5.11
N ILE A 76 -12.96 -2.06 -5.59
CA ILE A 76 -12.02 -1.48 -6.55
C ILE A 76 -10.64 -1.34 -5.93
N ALA A 77 -10.54 -0.84 -4.70
CA ALA A 77 -9.26 -0.75 -3.99
C ALA A 77 -8.60 -2.14 -3.79
N MET A 78 -9.40 -3.16 -3.47
CA MET A 78 -8.94 -4.55 -3.40
C MET A 78 -8.44 -5.03 -4.76
N ILE A 79 -9.19 -4.83 -5.85
CA ILE A 79 -8.76 -5.18 -7.21
C ILE A 79 -7.45 -4.49 -7.56
N GLN A 80 -7.33 -3.19 -7.26
CA GLN A 80 -6.09 -2.44 -7.48
C GLN A 80 -4.93 -3.01 -6.67
N SER A 81 -5.17 -3.48 -5.43
CA SER A 81 -4.12 -4.07 -4.60
C SER A 81 -3.55 -5.39 -5.12
N PHE A 82 -4.24 -6.10 -6.02
CA PHE A 82 -3.64 -7.24 -6.72
C PHE A 82 -2.50 -6.82 -7.66
N MET A 83 -2.43 -5.54 -8.06
CA MET A 83 -1.30 -5.04 -8.83
C MET A 83 -0.01 -5.01 -8.00
N LEU A 84 -0.07 -4.95 -6.66
CA LEU A 84 1.15 -4.92 -5.83
C LEU A 84 2.02 -6.18 -6.03
N PRO A 85 1.54 -7.41 -5.79
CA PRO A 85 2.35 -8.61 -6.07
C PRO A 85 2.77 -8.75 -7.53
N VAL A 86 1.92 -8.33 -8.47
CA VAL A 86 2.19 -8.42 -9.92
C VAL A 86 3.31 -7.47 -10.34
N THR A 87 3.33 -6.26 -9.78
CA THR A 87 4.39 -5.29 -10.03
C THR A 87 5.66 -5.70 -9.28
N ALA A 88 5.55 -6.16 -8.02
CA ALA A 88 6.70 -6.57 -7.20
C ALA A 88 7.37 -7.87 -7.63
N SER A 89 6.68 -8.71 -8.40
CA SER A 89 7.33 -9.86 -9.03
C SER A 89 8.19 -9.47 -10.23
N GLY A 90 7.94 -8.32 -10.85
CA GLY A 90 8.52 -7.96 -12.15
C GLY A 90 7.84 -8.67 -13.33
N SER A 91 6.73 -9.39 -13.14
CA SER A 91 6.09 -10.15 -14.22
C SER A 91 5.62 -9.29 -15.40
N PHE A 92 5.46 -7.99 -15.22
CA PHE A 92 5.03 -7.04 -16.24
C PHE A 92 5.91 -5.78 -16.24
N ASN A 93 5.90 -5.08 -17.37
CA ASN A 93 6.54 -3.78 -17.49
C ASN A 93 5.97 -2.80 -16.45
N THR A 94 6.85 -2.17 -15.68
CA THR A 94 6.46 -1.38 -14.51
C THR A 94 5.80 -0.06 -14.87
N ILE A 95 6.15 0.55 -16.01
CA ILE A 95 5.44 1.73 -16.54
C ILE A 95 3.99 1.38 -16.85
N ILE A 96 3.75 0.24 -17.51
CA ILE A 96 2.40 -0.24 -17.80
C ILE A 96 1.62 -0.48 -16.49
N CYS A 97 2.25 -1.14 -15.50
CA CYS A 97 1.63 -1.32 -14.19
C CYS A 97 1.24 0.00 -13.52
N THR A 98 2.11 1.01 -13.59
CA THR A 98 1.85 2.35 -13.05
C THR A 98 0.70 3.04 -13.76
N ILE A 99 0.66 2.99 -15.09
CA ILE A 99 -0.45 3.56 -15.88
C ILE A 99 -1.77 2.90 -15.53
N ILE A 100 -1.83 1.57 -15.51
CA ILE A 100 -3.04 0.81 -15.14
C ILE A 100 -3.48 1.19 -13.73
N THR A 101 -2.54 1.25 -12.79
CA THR A 101 -2.81 1.62 -11.41
C THR A 101 -3.37 3.04 -11.31
N ALA A 102 -2.83 4.01 -12.04
CA ALA A 102 -3.33 5.38 -12.11
C ALA A 102 -4.76 5.44 -12.71
N ILE A 103 -5.02 4.69 -13.79
CA ILE A 103 -6.36 4.59 -14.39
C ILE A 103 -7.37 4.06 -13.38
N ILE A 104 -7.02 3.01 -12.62
CA ILE A 104 -7.92 2.45 -11.59
C ILE A 104 -8.18 3.48 -10.48
N LEU A 105 -7.18 4.27 -10.06
CA LEU A 105 -7.38 5.36 -9.10
C LEU A 105 -8.38 6.40 -9.65
N VAL A 106 -8.25 6.80 -10.92
CA VAL A 106 -9.19 7.75 -11.55
C VAL A 106 -10.61 7.19 -11.58
N ILE A 107 -10.78 5.93 -11.96
CA ILE A 107 -12.08 5.24 -11.94
C ILE A 107 -12.67 5.23 -10.52
N TRP A 108 -11.84 4.94 -9.52
CA TRP A 108 -12.24 4.96 -8.11
C TRP A 108 -12.74 6.35 -7.68
N LEU A 109 -12.01 7.41 -8.03
CA LEU A 109 -12.39 8.80 -7.73
C LEU A 109 -13.74 9.17 -8.36
N ILE A 110 -13.96 8.81 -9.63
CA ILE A 110 -15.23 9.03 -10.33
C ILE A 110 -16.37 8.35 -9.57
N ILE A 111 -16.19 7.09 -9.16
CA ILE A 111 -17.22 6.33 -8.45
C ILE A 111 -17.53 6.95 -7.08
N VAL A 112 -16.50 7.35 -6.33
CA VAL A 112 -16.68 8.02 -5.03
C VAL A 112 -17.49 9.32 -5.21
N GLU A 113 -17.16 10.11 -6.24
CA GLU A 113 -17.85 11.37 -6.49
C GLU A 113 -19.31 11.16 -6.91
N MET A 114 -19.58 10.14 -7.73
CA MET A 114 -20.94 9.75 -8.09
C MET A 114 -21.75 9.28 -6.88
N GLU A 115 -21.16 8.47 -5.98
CA GLU A 115 -21.84 8.00 -4.77
C GLU A 115 -22.10 9.13 -3.78
N LYS A 116 -21.15 10.06 -3.62
CA LYS A 116 -21.34 11.27 -2.82
C LYS A 116 -22.47 12.13 -3.38
N SER A 117 -22.48 12.38 -4.69
CA SER A 117 -23.54 13.15 -5.36
C SER A 117 -24.92 12.52 -5.17
N ARG A 118 -25.00 11.19 -5.18
CA ARG A 118 -26.25 10.45 -4.96
C ARG A 118 -26.66 10.32 -3.50
N GLN A 119 -25.78 10.65 -2.55
CA GLN A 119 -25.94 10.39 -1.11
C GLN A 119 -26.29 8.92 -0.79
N LYS A 120 -25.90 8.01 -1.68
CA LYS A 120 -26.26 6.58 -1.61
C LYS A 120 -25.23 5.73 -2.37
N ASN A 121 -24.86 4.59 -1.79
CA ASN A 121 -23.92 3.66 -2.42
C ASN A 121 -24.59 2.86 -3.55
N PHE A 122 -23.86 2.56 -4.62
CA PHE A 122 -24.39 1.81 -5.77
C PHE A 122 -24.91 0.41 -5.43
N MET A 123 -24.29 -0.23 -4.44
CA MET A 123 -24.58 -1.62 -4.07
C MET A 123 -25.66 -1.77 -3.02
N GLU A 124 -26.08 -0.68 -2.35
CA GLU A 124 -27.03 -0.73 -1.23
C GLU A 124 -28.40 -1.30 -1.60
N GLU A 125 -28.87 -1.05 -2.82
CA GLU A 125 -30.16 -1.56 -3.31
C GLU A 125 -30.11 -3.00 -3.79
N LYS A 126 -28.90 -3.49 -4.12
CA LYS A 126 -28.70 -4.77 -4.80
C LYS A 126 -28.33 -5.91 -3.84
N PHE A 127 -27.81 -5.58 -2.67
CA PHE A 127 -27.28 -6.55 -1.71
C PHE A 127 -28.02 -6.49 -0.38
N SER A 128 -28.13 -7.64 0.28
CA SER A 128 -28.59 -7.69 1.67
C SER A 128 -27.62 -6.96 2.59
N LYS A 129 -28.11 -6.45 3.72
CA LYS A 129 -27.29 -5.79 4.75
C LYS A 129 -26.10 -6.65 5.19
N ARG A 130 -26.30 -7.97 5.32
CA ARG A 130 -25.22 -8.92 5.66
C ARG A 130 -24.17 -9.00 4.55
N GLY A 131 -24.59 -9.04 3.28
CA GLY A 131 -23.69 -9.03 2.13
C GLY A 131 -22.84 -7.77 2.05
N LEU A 132 -23.46 -6.59 2.22
CA LEU A 132 -22.76 -5.30 2.23
C LEU A 132 -21.66 -5.26 3.31
N LEU A 133 -22.01 -5.68 4.54
CA LEU A 133 -21.06 -5.72 5.66
C LEU A 133 -19.93 -6.72 5.41
N TRP A 134 -20.26 -7.92 4.93
CA TRP A 134 -19.28 -8.94 4.61
C TRP A 134 -18.28 -8.45 3.55
N THR A 135 -18.78 -7.86 2.45
CA THR A 135 -17.94 -7.32 1.37
C THR A 135 -17.06 -6.19 1.89
N ASN A 136 -17.63 -5.22 2.60
CA ASN A 136 -16.89 -4.08 3.15
C ASN A 136 -15.73 -4.49 4.06
N MET A 137 -15.90 -5.60 4.77
CA MET A 137 -14.92 -6.10 5.72
C MET A 137 -13.81 -6.89 5.03
N HIS A 138 -14.17 -7.90 4.24
CA HIS A 138 -13.19 -8.80 3.62
C HIS A 138 -12.39 -8.11 2.53
N THR A 139 -12.99 -7.21 1.74
CA THR A 139 -12.25 -6.50 0.68
C THR A 139 -11.08 -5.68 1.22
N LEU A 140 -11.25 -5.00 2.36
CA LEU A 140 -10.15 -4.27 3.01
C LEU A 140 -9.11 -5.19 3.63
N ILE A 141 -9.53 -6.28 4.28
CA ILE A 141 -8.59 -7.25 4.86
C ILE A 141 -7.73 -7.86 3.75
N ILE A 142 -8.35 -8.27 2.64
CA ILE A 142 -7.66 -8.79 1.46
C ILE A 142 -6.71 -7.72 0.90
N ALA A 143 -7.13 -6.46 0.81
CA ALA A 143 -6.25 -5.38 0.37
C ALA A 143 -5.02 -5.20 1.27
N TRP A 144 -5.16 -5.28 2.59
CA TRP A 144 -4.01 -5.22 3.51
C TRP A 144 -3.10 -6.43 3.40
N ILE A 145 -3.66 -7.63 3.22
CA ILE A 145 -2.87 -8.84 2.94
C ILE A 145 -2.08 -8.65 1.66
N LEU A 146 -2.69 -8.12 0.59
CA LEU A 146 -2.02 -7.87 -0.69
C LEU A 146 -0.95 -6.79 -0.60
N ILE A 147 -1.14 -5.77 0.25
CA ILE A 147 -0.08 -4.80 0.56
C ILE A 147 1.13 -5.49 1.17
N ALA A 148 0.93 -6.31 2.20
CA ALA A 148 2.04 -7.04 2.83
C ALA A 148 2.61 -8.17 1.96
N HIS A 149 1.82 -8.72 1.04
CA HIS A 149 2.28 -9.71 0.06
C HIS A 149 3.38 -9.13 -0.83
N MET A 150 3.44 -7.80 -1.04
CA MET A 150 4.56 -7.17 -1.72
C MET A 150 5.92 -7.55 -1.09
N GLY A 151 6.01 -7.52 0.24
CA GLY A 151 7.23 -7.93 0.96
C GLY A 151 7.54 -9.43 0.82
N LEU A 152 6.52 -10.29 0.70
CA LEU A 152 6.76 -11.72 0.43
C LEU A 152 7.33 -11.92 -0.97
N MET A 153 6.81 -11.19 -1.96
CA MET A 153 7.33 -11.23 -3.32
C MET A 153 8.78 -10.77 -3.36
N PHE A 154 9.12 -9.72 -2.61
CA PHE A 154 10.52 -9.30 -2.46
C PHE A 154 11.40 -10.40 -1.87
N PHE A 155 11.10 -10.89 -0.66
CA PHE A 155 12.00 -11.82 0.04
C PHE A 155 12.06 -13.23 -0.54
N ILE A 156 10.94 -13.76 -1.06
CA ILE A 156 10.84 -15.16 -1.47
C ILE A 156 11.11 -15.33 -2.97
N VAL A 157 10.63 -14.39 -3.79
CA VAL A 157 10.71 -14.51 -5.25
C VAL A 157 11.87 -13.71 -5.79
N ARG A 158 11.92 -12.41 -5.47
CA ARG A 158 12.86 -11.48 -6.09
C ARG A 158 14.26 -11.62 -5.53
N LEU A 159 14.46 -11.40 -4.23
CA LEU A 159 15.77 -11.33 -3.59
C LEU A 159 16.70 -12.55 -3.89
N PRO A 160 16.21 -13.81 -3.85
CA PRO A 160 17.07 -14.97 -4.17
C PRO A 160 17.54 -15.00 -5.63
N LEU A 161 16.81 -14.33 -6.52
CA LEU A 161 17.05 -14.33 -7.95
C LEU A 161 17.65 -13.03 -8.46
N GLU A 162 17.70 -11.95 -7.67
CA GLU A 162 18.31 -10.68 -8.07
C GLU A 162 19.80 -10.82 -8.42
N ARG A 163 20.50 -11.82 -7.87
CA ARG A 163 21.86 -12.15 -8.30
C ARG A 163 21.94 -12.47 -9.80
N GLN A 164 20.87 -13.01 -10.39
CA GLN A 164 20.78 -13.29 -11.83
C GLN A 164 20.65 -12.02 -12.65
N LEU A 165 20.08 -10.92 -12.11
CA LEU A 165 20.02 -9.62 -12.79
C LEU A 165 21.42 -9.10 -13.09
N TYR A 166 22.32 -9.19 -12.13
CA TYR A 166 23.71 -8.75 -12.29
C TYR A 166 24.51 -9.61 -13.29
N GLN A 167 24.15 -10.89 -13.43
CA GLN A 167 24.90 -11.83 -14.28
C GLN A 167 24.37 -11.93 -15.70
N THR A 168 23.07 -11.72 -15.91
CA THR A 168 22.40 -12.02 -17.19
C THR A 168 21.66 -10.83 -17.79
N ALA A 169 21.58 -9.69 -17.08
CA ALA A 169 20.96 -8.43 -17.49
C ALA A 169 19.63 -8.62 -18.26
N HIS A 170 19.70 -8.70 -19.59
CA HIS A 170 18.53 -8.81 -20.48
C HIS A 170 17.89 -10.21 -20.55
N ASN A 171 18.58 -11.26 -20.09
CA ASN A 171 18.07 -12.64 -20.13
C ASN A 171 17.49 -13.11 -18.79
N ALA A 172 17.29 -12.20 -17.83
CA ALA A 172 16.74 -12.51 -16.50
C ALA A 172 15.23 -12.81 -16.49
N GLY A 173 14.60 -12.99 -17.67
CA GLY A 173 13.19 -13.31 -17.82
C GLY A 173 12.30 -12.22 -17.23
N TYR A 174 11.40 -12.61 -16.32
CA TYR A 174 10.47 -11.67 -15.69
C TYR A 174 11.18 -10.64 -14.79
N LEU A 175 12.34 -10.94 -14.22
CA LEU A 175 13.06 -9.99 -13.38
C LEU A 175 13.57 -8.78 -14.17
N ALA A 176 13.67 -8.89 -15.51
CA ALA A 176 14.13 -7.81 -16.36
C ALA A 176 13.30 -6.53 -16.24
N ASN A 177 12.05 -6.61 -15.76
CA ASN A 177 11.18 -5.43 -15.61
C ASN A 177 11.37 -4.67 -14.29
N LEU A 178 12.17 -5.15 -13.33
CA LEU A 178 12.48 -4.45 -12.09
C LEU A 178 13.97 -4.07 -12.03
N PRO A 179 14.32 -2.94 -11.38
CA PRO A 179 15.71 -2.69 -11.01
C PRO A 179 16.13 -3.73 -9.96
N PRO A 180 17.43 -4.01 -9.74
CA PRO A 180 17.85 -4.76 -8.56
C PRO A 180 17.64 -3.89 -7.31
N GLU A 181 17.31 -4.46 -6.16
CA GLU A 181 17.12 -3.72 -4.89
C GLU A 181 17.76 -4.45 -3.69
N ALA A 182 18.56 -5.51 -3.91
CA ALA A 182 19.15 -6.34 -2.86
C ALA A 182 19.97 -5.52 -1.84
N PHE A 183 20.60 -4.44 -2.29
CA PHE A 183 21.43 -3.57 -1.47
C PHE A 183 20.70 -2.35 -0.92
N GLU A 184 19.38 -2.24 -1.13
CA GLU A 184 18.59 -1.09 -0.71
C GLU A 184 17.98 -1.31 0.67
N PHE A 185 18.63 -0.77 1.69
CA PHE A 185 18.20 -0.95 3.09
C PHE A 185 16.80 -0.37 3.32
N SER A 186 16.42 0.68 2.58
CA SER A 186 15.06 1.23 2.59
C SER A 186 14.00 0.22 2.17
N THR A 187 14.26 -0.58 1.12
CA THR A 187 13.35 -1.62 0.64
C THR A 187 13.16 -2.71 1.68
N TRP A 188 14.27 -3.21 2.25
CA TRP A 188 14.23 -4.24 3.29
C TRP A 188 13.41 -3.80 4.52
N THR A 189 13.69 -2.58 5.01
CA THR A 189 12.99 -2.03 6.17
C THR A 189 11.52 -1.76 5.89
N PHE A 190 11.18 -1.31 4.68
CA PHE A 190 9.80 -1.12 4.26
C PHE A 190 9.03 -2.44 4.24
N ASP A 191 9.57 -3.47 3.58
CA ASP A 191 8.92 -4.76 3.42
C ASP A 191 8.75 -5.54 4.74
N ILE A 192 9.77 -5.52 5.61
CA ILE A 192 9.66 -6.05 6.98
C ILE A 192 8.56 -5.28 7.73
N GLY A 193 8.55 -3.97 7.58
CA GLY A 193 7.54 -3.08 8.12
C GLY A 193 6.11 -3.50 7.74
N LEU A 194 5.87 -3.83 6.47
CA LEU A 194 4.54 -4.23 5.99
C LEU A 194 4.05 -5.54 6.61
N PHE A 195 4.93 -6.48 6.94
CA PHE A 195 4.55 -7.67 7.72
C PHE A 195 4.10 -7.31 9.13
N ILE A 196 4.85 -6.44 9.80
CA ILE A 196 4.49 -5.94 11.14
C ILE A 196 3.13 -5.24 11.07
N PHE A 197 2.91 -4.40 10.05
CA PHE A 197 1.62 -3.75 9.79
C PHE A 197 0.49 -4.77 9.64
N LEU A 198 0.68 -5.83 8.83
CA LEU A 198 -0.33 -6.86 8.64
C LEU A 198 -0.68 -7.58 9.94
N CYS A 199 0.33 -7.99 10.72
CA CYS A 199 0.12 -8.64 12.01
C CYS A 199 -0.67 -7.74 12.96
N VAL A 200 -0.30 -6.46 13.04
CA VAL A 200 -0.98 -5.49 13.92
C VAL A 200 -2.41 -5.23 13.46
N VAL A 201 -2.66 -5.01 12.17
CA VAL A 201 -4.01 -4.70 11.67
C VAL A 201 -4.96 -5.89 11.81
N ILE A 202 -4.48 -7.12 11.56
CA ILE A 202 -5.27 -8.35 11.79
C ILE A 202 -5.58 -8.53 13.27
N TRP A 203 -4.59 -8.33 14.15
CA TRP A 203 -4.78 -8.41 15.59
C TRP A 203 -5.81 -7.38 16.09
N GLU A 204 -5.72 -6.14 15.62
CA GLU A 204 -6.69 -5.09 15.92
C GLU A 204 -8.10 -5.44 15.41
N GLN A 205 -8.22 -6.06 14.22
CA GLN A 205 -9.50 -6.57 13.72
C GLN A 205 -10.09 -7.66 14.60
N TYR A 206 -9.27 -8.62 14.98
CA TYR A 206 -9.70 -9.72 15.83
C TYR A 206 -10.16 -9.21 17.21
N LYS A 207 -9.40 -8.31 17.84
CA LYS A 207 -9.69 -7.79 19.18
C LYS A 207 -10.95 -6.94 19.26
N MET A 208 -11.21 -6.11 18.24
CA MET A 208 -12.36 -5.20 18.28
C MET A 208 -13.70 -5.90 18.04
N GLY A 209 -13.66 -7.13 17.53
CA GLY A 209 -14.75 -7.64 16.70
C GLY A 209 -14.84 -6.79 15.45
N TYR A 210 -15.03 -7.44 14.30
CA TYR A 210 -15.21 -6.75 13.02
C TYR A 210 -16.03 -5.48 13.19
N ASN A 211 -15.46 -4.32 12.82
CA ASN A 211 -15.98 -3.01 13.22
C ASN A 211 -17.23 -2.61 12.40
N VAL A 212 -18.24 -3.45 12.48
CA VAL A 212 -19.62 -3.26 12.03
C VAL A 212 -20.34 -2.26 12.95
N GLN A 213 -19.83 -2.07 14.18
CA GLN A 213 -20.50 -1.32 15.25
C GLN A 213 -20.05 0.14 15.37
N GLY A 214 -19.21 0.65 14.47
CA GLY A 214 -18.75 2.04 14.51
C GLY A 214 -17.90 2.37 15.74
N LYS A 215 -17.32 1.36 16.40
CA LYS A 215 -16.40 1.55 17.52
C LYS A 215 -15.15 2.29 17.03
N PRO A 216 -14.51 3.12 17.88
CA PRO A 216 -13.26 3.78 17.50
C PRO A 216 -12.22 2.72 17.13
N TRP A 217 -11.70 2.80 15.89
CA TRP A 217 -10.65 1.88 15.44
C TRP A 217 -9.40 2.06 16.32
N PRO A 218 -8.70 0.98 16.70
CA PRO A 218 -7.45 1.10 17.43
C PRO A 218 -6.40 1.84 16.60
N LYS A 219 -5.42 2.43 17.29
CA LYS A 219 -4.48 3.38 16.70
C LYS A 219 -3.12 2.77 16.40
N TYR A 220 -2.86 1.51 16.75
CA TYR A 220 -1.52 0.93 16.63
C TYR A 220 -1.14 0.75 15.17
N SER A 221 -2.05 0.28 14.31
CA SER A 221 -1.75 0.16 12.88
C SER A 221 -1.37 1.51 12.24
N PHE A 222 -1.97 2.61 12.71
CA PHE A 222 -1.59 3.97 12.29
C PHE A 222 -0.14 4.27 12.68
N TYR A 223 0.22 4.07 13.95
CA TYR A 223 1.58 4.33 14.42
C TYR A 223 2.61 3.42 13.74
N VAL A 224 2.24 2.18 13.41
CA VAL A 224 3.10 1.29 12.63
C VAL A 224 3.41 1.89 11.26
N CYS A 225 2.43 2.44 10.52
CA CYS A 225 2.73 3.12 9.25
C CYS A 225 3.74 4.27 9.43
N ILE A 226 3.63 5.05 10.52
CA ILE A 226 4.59 6.12 10.82
C ILE A 226 5.99 5.56 11.12
N ILE A 227 6.07 4.49 11.90
CA ILE A 227 7.33 3.80 12.23
C ILE A 227 7.98 3.23 10.96
N ILE A 228 7.20 2.62 10.06
CA ILE A 228 7.70 2.11 8.78
C ILE A 228 8.35 3.22 7.98
N MET A 229 7.66 4.35 7.78
CA MET A 229 8.21 5.49 7.05
C MET A 229 9.50 6.02 7.69
N ALA A 230 9.50 6.21 9.02
CA ALA A 230 10.67 6.71 9.73
C ALA A 230 11.85 5.74 9.65
N ALA A 231 11.60 4.44 9.78
CA ALA A 231 12.62 3.39 9.67
C ALA A 231 13.19 3.31 8.26
N SER A 232 12.35 3.37 7.21
CA SER A 232 12.80 3.36 5.82
C SER A 232 13.62 4.58 5.45
N LEU A 233 13.24 5.77 5.93
CA LEU A 233 14.02 7.00 5.73
C LEU A 233 15.36 6.94 6.48
N LEU A 234 15.38 6.40 7.70
CA LEU A 234 16.62 6.21 8.45
C LEU A 234 17.53 5.19 7.75
N ALA A 235 16.97 4.11 7.22
CA ALA A 235 17.72 3.10 6.47
C ALA A 235 18.32 3.70 5.19
N LEU A 236 17.56 4.52 4.47
CA LEU A 236 18.07 5.26 3.32
C LEU A 236 19.22 6.19 3.71
N LEU A 237 19.07 6.96 4.80
CA LEU A 237 20.14 7.84 5.29
C LEU A 237 21.41 7.05 5.66
N ILE A 238 21.27 5.89 6.33
CA ILE A 238 22.41 5.03 6.66
C ILE A 238 23.08 4.52 5.38
N GLN A 239 22.29 4.11 4.39
CA GLN A 239 22.80 3.67 3.09
C GLN A 239 23.61 4.78 2.40
N ASP A 240 23.06 6.00 2.33
CA ASP A 240 23.74 7.16 1.73
C ASP A 240 25.04 7.49 2.47
N LEU A 241 25.05 7.43 3.80
CA LEU A 241 26.24 7.69 4.61
C LEU A 241 27.32 6.59 4.50
N THR A 242 26.93 5.36 4.20
CA THR A 242 27.87 4.22 4.14
C THR A 242 28.41 3.94 2.74
N ILE A 243 27.60 4.15 1.70
CA ILE A 243 27.95 3.77 0.32
C ILE A 243 28.15 5.01 -0.59
N GLY A 244 27.64 6.18 -0.17
CA GLY A 244 27.66 7.43 -0.93
C GLY A 244 26.39 7.63 -1.75
N PHE A 245 26.07 8.88 -2.12
CA PHE A 245 24.89 9.23 -2.93
C PHE A 245 24.92 8.71 -4.37
N ASP A 246 26.09 8.30 -4.84
CA ASP A 246 26.37 7.71 -6.16
C ASP A 246 26.22 6.18 -6.15
N TRP A 247 25.57 5.60 -5.15
CA TRP A 247 25.39 4.15 -5.04
C TRP A 247 24.64 3.57 -6.24
N VAL A 248 23.73 4.33 -6.86
CA VAL A 248 23.02 3.94 -8.08
C VAL A 248 24.02 3.68 -9.21
N ASP A 249 24.96 4.60 -9.44
CA ASP A 249 26.00 4.42 -10.46
C ASP A 249 27.00 3.32 -10.08
N LYS A 250 27.32 3.16 -8.79
CA LYS A 250 28.26 2.13 -8.31
C LYS A 250 27.73 0.71 -8.42
N PHE A 251 26.42 0.50 -8.30
CA PHE A 251 25.81 -0.83 -8.35
C PHE A 251 25.14 -1.14 -9.69
N TYR A 252 24.75 -0.12 -10.45
CA TYR A 252 23.98 -0.29 -11.70
C TYR A 252 24.67 0.25 -12.95
N GLY A 253 25.87 0.85 -12.83
CA GLY A 253 26.73 1.29 -13.93
C GLY A 253 27.75 0.26 -14.39
#